data_AF-A0A962D0V2-F1
#
_entry.id   AF-A0A962D0V2-F1
#
_cell.length_a   1.000
_cell.length_b   1.000
_cell.length_c   1.000
_cell.angle_alpha   90.00
_cell.angle_beta   90.00
_cell.angle_gamma   90.00
#
_symmetry.space_group_name_H-M   'P 1'
#
loop_
_entity.id
_entity.type
_entity.pdbx_description
1 polymer ?
#
loop_
_entity_poly.entity_id
_entity_poly.type
_entity_poly.pdbx_seq_one_letter_code
_entity_poly.pdbx_strand_id
1 'polypeptide(L)'
;MKAHWVLLWILLGAQAQAADSIVITIDGRKAKAEIQLDGPGGIVYDVDFELEFHEVDNLTEACLGLTADVLDPIEIANIESRLPDPVNQRIDPAFPVRVTVEPPAGCGLAFNDEVHVEMDTPELVWAPFSPYRLMKAPIGGAFTNITSAVVAGSIRSRGNSGRFSEFVMVEDQLQDHAGQVTAAFTQLDALLADSRLASTAKQTLEADAATSKAAFTAGDFAAAEARLLELTDHCGVLGGTALPNRWRAARDLDNLEGEIVGRSEHLRFLLGRLGGAP
;
A
#
# COMPACT_ATOMS: atom_id res chain seq x y z
N MET A 1 2.36 -26.19 74.22
CA MET A 1 1.69 -26.43 72.91
C MET A 1 1.92 -25.20 72.05
N LYS A 2 2.78 -25.30 71.03
CA LYS A 2 3.16 -24.18 70.15
C LYS A 2 2.29 -24.20 68.90
N ALA A 3 1.35 -23.28 68.76
CA ALA A 3 0.55 -23.12 67.55
C ALA A 3 1.45 -22.53 66.44
N HIS A 4 1.66 -23.29 65.36
CA HIS A 4 2.34 -22.80 64.16
C HIS A 4 1.29 -22.23 63.22
N TRP A 5 1.41 -20.94 62.91
CA TRP A 5 0.65 -20.29 61.86
C TRP A 5 1.36 -20.52 60.52
N VAL A 6 0.66 -21.11 59.56
CA VAL A 6 1.11 -21.20 58.16
C VAL A 6 0.52 -20.00 57.43
N LEU A 7 1.37 -19.04 57.06
CA LEU A 7 0.99 -17.98 56.13
C LEU A 7 1.21 -18.49 54.71
N LEU A 8 0.13 -18.72 53.98
CA LEU A 8 0.15 -19.04 52.55
C LEU A 8 0.29 -17.73 51.76
N TRP A 9 1.45 -17.51 51.14
CA TRP A 9 1.67 -16.39 50.23
C TRP A 9 1.18 -16.78 48.83
N ILE A 10 0.08 -16.15 48.40
CA ILE A 10 -0.37 -16.23 47.01
C ILE A 10 0.46 -15.20 46.22
N LEU A 11 1.39 -15.69 45.40
CA LEU A 11 2.02 -14.90 44.35
C LEU A 11 1.01 -14.70 43.22
N LEU A 12 0.36 -13.53 43.18
CA LEU A 12 -0.28 -13.06 41.95
C LEU A 12 0.85 -12.72 40.96
N GLY A 13 1.10 -13.60 39.99
CA GLY A 13 1.89 -13.23 38.83
C GLY A 13 1.07 -12.26 37.98
N ALA A 14 1.46 -10.98 37.95
CA ALA A 14 1.00 -10.08 36.91
C ALA A 14 1.59 -10.58 35.59
N GLN A 15 0.75 -11.12 34.71
CA GLN A 15 1.15 -11.29 33.31
C GLN A 15 1.31 -9.88 32.74
N ALA A 16 2.54 -9.50 32.43
CA ALA A 16 2.80 -8.30 31.65
C ALA A 16 2.21 -8.55 30.26
N GLN A 17 1.11 -7.88 29.94
CA GLN A 17 0.60 -7.81 28.58
C GLN A 17 1.61 -6.98 27.77
N ALA A 18 2.07 -7.51 26.64
CA ALA A 18 3.05 -6.84 25.80
C ALA A 18 2.34 -5.69 25.08
N ALA A 19 2.45 -4.47 25.60
CA ALA A 19 1.83 -3.30 24.99
C ALA A 19 2.24 -3.13 23.52
N ASP A 20 1.34 -2.54 22.72
CA ASP A 20 1.59 -2.15 21.33
C ASP A 20 3.00 -1.54 21.17
N SER A 21 3.71 -1.99 20.16
CA SER A 21 5.05 -1.50 19.86
C SER A 21 5.21 -1.21 18.38
N ILE A 22 5.84 -0.08 18.08
CA ILE A 22 6.20 0.34 16.72
C ILE A 22 7.66 0.77 16.80
N VAL A 23 8.54 0.00 16.18
CA VAL A 23 9.98 0.29 16.14
C VAL A 23 10.34 0.72 14.73
N ILE A 24 10.68 2.00 14.57
CA ILE A 24 11.01 2.57 13.26
C ILE A 24 12.53 2.68 13.12
N THR A 25 13.05 2.11 12.04
CA THR A 25 14.45 2.23 11.63
C THR A 25 14.54 2.96 10.30
N ILE A 26 15.37 4.00 10.25
CA ILE A 26 15.68 4.73 9.02
C ILE A 26 17.07 4.32 8.53
N ASP A 27 17.16 3.84 7.29
CA ASP A 27 18.42 3.50 6.63
C ASP A 27 18.46 4.16 5.24
N GLY A 28 19.17 5.29 5.15
CA GLY A 28 19.27 6.09 3.94
C GLY A 28 17.89 6.52 3.42
N ARG A 29 17.47 5.92 2.31
CA ARG A 29 16.18 6.19 1.63
C ARG A 29 15.07 5.21 2.02
N LYS A 30 15.26 4.40 3.07
CA LYS A 30 14.29 3.41 3.56
C LYS A 30 13.83 3.74 4.97
N ALA A 31 12.55 3.54 5.22
CA ALA A 31 11.97 3.49 6.55
C ALA A 31 11.33 2.12 6.76
N LYS A 32 11.82 1.37 7.75
CA LYS A 32 11.24 0.09 8.17
C LYS A 32 10.55 0.27 9.52
N ALA A 33 9.31 -0.16 9.64
CA ALA A 33 8.57 -0.24 10.89
C ALA A 33 8.30 -1.70 11.22
N GLU A 34 8.82 -2.17 12.35
CA GLU A 34 8.46 -3.46 12.94
C GLU A 34 7.36 -3.18 13.96
N ILE A 35 6.17 -3.71 13.72
CA ILE A 35 4.94 -3.37 14.44
C ILE A 35 4.37 -4.64 15.07
N GLN A 36 4.08 -4.55 16.36
CA GLN A 36 3.37 -5.58 17.12
C GLN A 36 2.17 -4.93 17.81
N LEU A 37 0.97 -5.44 17.56
CA LEU A 37 -0.28 -4.88 18.09
C LEU A 37 -1.06 -5.92 18.90
N ASP A 38 -1.55 -5.51 20.07
CA ASP A 38 -2.42 -6.32 20.92
C ASP A 38 -3.86 -6.30 20.38
N GLY A 39 -4.34 -7.49 20.02
CA GLY A 39 -5.68 -7.73 19.53
C GLY A 39 -6.67 -8.22 20.61
N PRO A 40 -7.97 -8.24 20.29
CA PRO A 40 -8.99 -8.83 21.15
C PRO A 40 -8.68 -10.30 21.48
N GLY A 41 -8.92 -10.70 22.74
CA GLY A 41 -8.74 -12.08 23.17
C GLY A 41 -7.28 -12.51 23.37
N GLY A 42 -6.33 -11.56 23.40
CA GLY A 42 -4.91 -11.85 23.59
C GLY A 42 -4.20 -12.34 22.33
N ILE A 43 -4.81 -12.12 21.17
CA ILE A 43 -4.15 -12.28 19.86
C ILE A 43 -3.12 -11.15 19.73
N VAL A 44 -1.99 -11.45 19.13
CA VAL A 44 -0.96 -10.46 18.79
C VAL A 44 -0.85 -10.46 17.27
N TYR A 45 -0.83 -9.28 16.66
CA TYR A 45 -0.64 -9.12 15.22
C TYR A 45 0.75 -8.55 14.95
N ASP A 46 1.56 -9.29 14.20
CA ASP A 46 2.87 -8.86 13.74
C ASP A 46 2.80 -8.33 12.30
N VAL A 47 3.40 -7.18 12.05
CA VAL A 47 3.56 -6.62 10.69
C VAL A 47 4.88 -5.89 10.53
N ASP A 48 5.58 -6.23 9.46
CA ASP A 48 6.71 -5.46 8.94
C ASP A 48 6.17 -4.54 7.83
N PHE A 49 6.35 -3.23 8.00
CA PHE A 49 5.96 -2.22 7.03
C PHE A 49 7.19 -1.44 6.55
N GLU A 50 7.45 -1.43 5.25
CA GLU A 50 8.60 -0.72 4.66
C GLU A 50 8.13 0.32 3.64
N LEU A 51 8.78 1.49 3.72
CA LEU A 51 8.75 2.52 2.70
C LEU A 51 10.15 2.66 2.11
N GLU A 52 10.30 2.47 0.81
CA GLU A 52 11.53 2.75 0.08
C GLU A 52 11.30 3.87 -0.93
N PHE A 53 12.06 4.94 -0.79
CA PHE A 53 11.94 6.14 -1.61
C PHE A 53 12.98 6.15 -2.73
N HIS A 54 12.67 6.74 -3.88
CA HIS A 54 13.69 7.00 -4.90
C HIS A 54 14.67 8.09 -4.43
N GLU A 55 14.15 9.29 -4.18
CA GLU A 55 14.86 10.43 -3.60
C GLU A 55 13.98 11.07 -2.51
N VAL A 56 14.55 11.29 -1.32
CA VAL A 56 13.79 11.75 -0.16
C VAL A 56 14.55 12.81 0.64
N ASP A 57 13.81 13.84 1.05
CA ASP A 57 14.27 14.90 1.93
C ASP A 57 13.68 14.71 3.32
N ASN A 58 14.52 14.88 4.34
CA ASN A 58 14.14 14.84 5.76
C ASN A 58 13.34 13.60 6.21
N LEU A 59 13.71 12.43 5.68
CA LEU A 59 13.22 11.15 6.18
C LEU A 59 13.73 10.90 7.59
N THR A 60 12.84 11.04 8.58
CA THR A 60 13.12 10.73 9.99
C THR A 60 11.88 10.10 10.60
N GLU A 61 12.05 9.35 11.69
CA GLU A 61 10.94 8.74 12.45
C GLU A 61 9.85 9.77 12.78
N ALA A 62 10.23 10.91 13.35
CA ALA A 62 9.30 11.98 13.72
C ALA A 62 8.61 12.64 12.52
N CYS A 63 9.24 12.61 11.33
CA CYS A 63 8.69 13.21 10.13
C CYS A 63 7.78 12.27 9.35
N LEU A 64 7.83 10.95 9.58
CA LEU A 64 6.94 9.98 8.93
C LEU A 64 5.50 10.09 9.42
N GLY A 65 5.29 10.38 10.71
CA GLY A 65 3.96 10.35 11.31
C GLY A 65 3.28 8.98 11.15
N LEU A 66 4.05 7.90 11.31
CA LEU A 66 3.56 6.54 11.18
C LEU A 66 2.86 6.12 12.47
N THR A 67 1.64 5.59 12.35
CA THR A 67 0.88 4.94 13.40
C THR A 67 0.29 3.64 12.90
N ALA A 68 -0.06 2.73 13.79
CA ALA A 68 -0.75 1.49 13.45
C ALA A 68 -1.77 1.13 14.53
N ASP A 69 -2.84 0.46 14.13
CA ASP A 69 -3.93 0.08 15.01
C ASP A 69 -4.65 -1.20 14.54
N VAL A 70 -5.26 -1.91 15.48
CA VAL A 70 -6.16 -3.04 15.22
C VAL A 70 -7.57 -2.50 15.06
N LEU A 71 -8.16 -2.74 13.89
CA LEU A 71 -9.48 -2.22 13.53
C LEU A 71 -10.59 -2.88 14.36
N ASP A 72 -11.47 -2.06 14.91
CA ASP A 72 -12.72 -2.55 15.50
C ASP A 72 -13.79 -2.86 14.42
N PRO A 73 -14.91 -3.54 14.77
CA PRO A 73 -15.94 -3.89 13.79
C PRO A 73 -16.59 -2.70 13.07
N ILE A 74 -16.66 -1.52 13.71
CA ILE A 74 -17.20 -0.29 13.10
C ILE A 74 -16.20 0.26 12.10
N GLU A 75 -14.91 0.23 12.44
CA GLU A 75 -13.83 0.67 11.56
C GLU A 75 -13.67 -0.25 10.34
N ILE A 76 -13.76 -1.57 10.54
CA ILE A 76 -13.79 -2.55 9.44
C ILE A 76 -14.94 -2.22 8.49
N ALA A 77 -16.15 -2.06 9.00
CA ALA A 77 -17.31 -1.73 8.16
C ALA A 77 -17.14 -0.40 7.43
N ASN A 78 -16.50 0.60 8.06
CA ASN A 78 -16.17 1.86 7.41
C ASN A 78 -15.18 1.68 6.26
N ILE A 79 -14.11 0.94 6.48
CA ILE A 79 -13.08 0.67 5.46
C ILE A 79 -13.68 -0.12 4.29
N GLU A 80 -14.41 -1.20 4.58
CA GLU A 80 -15.05 -2.04 3.57
C GLU A 80 -16.01 -1.25 2.69
N SER A 81 -16.78 -0.32 3.26
CA SER A 81 -17.68 0.54 2.48
C SER A 81 -16.97 1.47 1.48
N ARG A 82 -15.66 1.68 1.65
CA ARG A 82 -14.81 2.54 0.82
C ARG A 82 -13.92 1.75 -0.15
N LEU A 83 -13.99 0.41 -0.13
CA LEU A 83 -13.28 -0.45 -1.07
C LEU A 83 -13.87 -0.32 -2.49
N PRO A 84 -13.06 -0.53 -3.54
CA PRO A 84 -13.53 -0.44 -4.93
C PRO A 84 -14.53 -1.53 -5.29
N ASP A 85 -14.49 -2.70 -4.62
CA ASP A 85 -15.50 -3.75 -4.74
C ASP A 85 -15.93 -4.26 -3.36
N PRO A 86 -16.81 -3.53 -2.65
CA PRO A 86 -17.22 -3.84 -1.29
C PRO A 86 -18.05 -5.13 -1.18
N VAL A 87 -18.45 -5.74 -2.30
CA VAL A 87 -19.18 -7.01 -2.32
C VAL A 87 -18.24 -8.19 -2.20
N ASN A 88 -17.05 -8.09 -2.81
CA ASN A 88 -16.09 -9.21 -2.90
C ASN A 88 -14.78 -8.95 -2.15
N GLN A 89 -14.55 -7.73 -1.69
CA GLN A 89 -13.36 -7.34 -0.93
C GLN A 89 -13.74 -7.08 0.53
N ARG A 90 -12.96 -7.64 1.44
CA ARG A 90 -13.18 -7.49 2.89
C ARG A 90 -11.87 -7.56 3.66
N ILE A 91 -11.88 -7.05 4.88
CA ILE A 91 -10.77 -7.23 5.81
C ILE A 91 -10.78 -8.69 6.30
N ASP A 92 -9.64 -9.37 6.21
CA ASP A 92 -9.50 -10.71 6.77
C ASP A 92 -9.42 -10.58 8.31
N PRO A 93 -10.33 -11.19 9.09
CA PRO A 93 -10.29 -11.12 10.54
C PRO A 93 -9.01 -11.74 11.15
N ALA A 94 -8.25 -12.53 10.38
CA ALA A 94 -6.92 -12.98 10.78
C ALA A 94 -5.89 -11.84 10.80
N PHE A 95 -6.13 -10.73 10.11
CA PHE A 95 -5.23 -9.58 10.07
C PHE A 95 -5.99 -8.25 9.88
N PRO A 96 -6.72 -7.77 10.90
CA PRO A 96 -7.50 -6.53 10.84
C PRO A 96 -6.64 -5.31 11.20
N VAL A 97 -5.47 -5.16 10.58
CA VAL A 97 -4.51 -4.10 10.91
C VAL A 97 -4.58 -2.96 9.89
N ARG A 98 -4.56 -1.72 10.40
CA ARG A 98 -4.36 -0.51 9.62
C ARG A 98 -3.01 0.11 9.97
N VAL A 99 -2.24 0.47 8.94
CA VAL A 99 -1.05 1.31 9.07
C VAL A 99 -1.36 2.67 8.45
N THR A 100 -1.12 3.75 9.19
CA THR A 100 -1.33 5.13 8.72
C THR A 100 0.01 5.85 8.69
N VAL A 101 0.27 6.54 7.58
CA VAL A 101 1.44 7.41 7.41
C VAL A 101 0.92 8.82 7.12
N GLU A 102 0.97 9.69 8.12
CA GLU A 102 0.50 11.06 8.03
C GLU A 102 1.59 12.05 8.49
N PRO A 103 2.54 12.38 7.60
CA PRO A 103 3.67 13.27 7.90
C PRO A 103 3.18 14.65 8.38
N PRO A 104 3.72 15.19 9.49
CA PRO A 104 3.35 16.53 9.95
C PRO A 104 3.72 17.59 8.90
N ALA A 105 2.80 18.51 8.57
CA ALA A 105 2.97 19.43 7.44
C ALA A 105 4.27 20.27 7.47
N GLY A 106 4.73 20.66 8.67
CA GLY A 106 5.95 21.45 8.87
C GLY A 106 7.22 20.62 9.02
N CYS A 107 7.15 19.29 8.94
CA CYS A 107 8.29 18.42 9.18
C CYS A 107 9.30 18.48 8.03
N GLY A 108 8.92 18.92 6.84
CA GLY A 108 9.83 19.04 5.69
C GLY A 108 10.08 17.73 4.94
N LEU A 109 9.37 16.64 5.27
CA LEU A 109 9.40 15.43 4.46
C LEU A 109 8.91 15.75 3.05
N ALA A 110 9.72 15.40 2.06
CA ALA A 110 9.39 15.49 0.65
C ALA A 110 10.06 14.35 -0.09
N PHE A 111 9.50 13.94 -1.21
CA PHE A 111 10.14 12.95 -2.06
C PHE A 111 9.83 13.20 -3.51
N ASN A 112 10.74 12.73 -4.35
CA ASN A 112 10.60 12.69 -5.79
C ASN A 112 10.32 11.24 -6.23
N ASP A 113 9.60 11.14 -7.35
CA ASP A 113 9.23 9.88 -7.99
C ASP A 113 8.43 8.95 -7.06
N GLU A 114 8.16 7.71 -7.41
CA GLU A 114 7.35 6.83 -6.57
C GLU A 114 8.00 6.44 -5.24
N VAL A 115 7.16 6.20 -4.23
CA VAL A 115 7.53 5.44 -3.04
C VAL A 115 7.06 4.00 -3.21
N HIS A 116 7.97 3.06 -2.94
CA HIS A 116 7.66 1.64 -2.81
C HIS A 116 7.17 1.37 -1.40
N VAL A 117 6.04 0.67 -1.31
CA VAL A 117 5.39 0.27 -0.07
C VAL A 117 5.41 -1.23 -0.01
N GLU A 118 5.85 -1.80 1.11
CA GLU A 118 5.78 -3.22 1.40
C GLU A 118 5.09 -3.43 2.74
N MET A 119 4.15 -4.37 2.78
CA MET A 119 3.51 -4.84 4.00
C MET A 119 3.65 -6.35 4.05
N ASP A 120 4.26 -6.85 5.12
CA ASP A 120 4.56 -8.25 5.36
C ASP A 120 3.99 -8.69 6.71
N THR A 121 3.25 -9.80 6.74
CA THR A 121 2.67 -10.34 7.97
C THR A 121 2.65 -11.87 7.99
N PRO A 122 3.05 -12.52 9.09
CA PRO A 122 2.96 -13.97 9.24
C PRO A 122 1.52 -14.45 9.51
N GLU A 123 0.59 -13.55 9.82
CA GLU A 123 -0.79 -13.89 10.20
C GLU A 123 -1.63 -14.40 9.02
N LEU A 124 -1.20 -14.10 7.80
CA LEU A 124 -1.86 -14.51 6.57
C LEU A 124 -1.03 -15.57 5.83
N VAL A 125 -1.73 -16.56 5.26
CA VAL A 125 -1.08 -17.70 4.59
C VAL A 125 -0.89 -17.41 3.12
N TRP A 126 0.36 -17.41 2.66
CA TRP A 126 0.67 -17.33 1.24
C TRP A 126 0.35 -18.64 0.50
N ALA A 127 -0.32 -18.50 -0.63
CA ALA A 127 -0.44 -19.49 -1.69
C ALA A 127 -0.27 -18.84 -3.07
N PRO A 128 0.12 -19.59 -4.12
CA PRO A 128 0.03 -19.07 -5.49
C PRO A 128 -1.38 -18.56 -5.77
N PHE A 129 -1.50 -17.39 -6.40
CA PHE A 129 -2.81 -16.74 -6.60
C PHE A 129 -3.52 -16.33 -5.32
N SER A 130 -2.74 -15.93 -4.31
CA SER A 130 -3.25 -15.36 -3.07
C SER A 130 -4.24 -14.21 -3.35
N PRO A 131 -5.40 -14.20 -2.67
CA PRO A 131 -6.42 -13.18 -2.84
C PRO A 131 -6.05 -11.84 -2.20
N TYR A 132 -4.95 -11.76 -1.46
CA TYR A 132 -4.59 -10.56 -0.71
C TYR A 132 -4.16 -9.41 -1.62
N ARG A 133 -4.63 -8.21 -1.29
CA ARG A 133 -4.34 -6.95 -1.98
C ARG A 133 -3.92 -5.89 -0.97
N LEU A 134 -2.87 -5.16 -1.29
CA LEU A 134 -2.50 -3.95 -0.57
C LEU A 134 -3.34 -2.78 -1.09
N MET A 135 -4.14 -2.21 -0.19
CA MET A 135 -5.02 -1.07 -0.48
C MET A 135 -4.47 0.17 0.22
N LYS A 136 -4.65 1.34 -0.42
CA LYS A 136 -4.42 2.64 0.21
C LYS A 136 -5.60 3.59 0.00
N ALA A 137 -5.80 4.54 0.89
CA ALA A 137 -6.75 5.65 0.71
C ALA A 137 -6.22 6.92 1.39
N PRO A 138 -6.50 8.14 0.90
CA PRO A 138 -6.52 9.33 1.75
C PRO A 138 -7.42 9.10 2.98
N ILE A 139 -7.13 9.72 4.12
CA ILE A 139 -7.91 9.52 5.36
C ILE A 139 -9.40 9.80 5.08
N GLY A 140 -10.24 8.78 5.25
CA GLY A 140 -11.68 8.85 5.00
C GLY A 140 -12.09 8.88 3.51
N GLY A 141 -11.13 8.79 2.59
CA GLY A 141 -11.34 8.75 1.14
C GLY A 141 -11.56 7.33 0.59
N ALA A 142 -11.80 7.22 -0.71
CA ALA A 142 -11.96 5.92 -1.36
C ALA A 142 -10.62 5.16 -1.43
N PHE A 143 -10.68 3.85 -1.19
CA PHE A 143 -9.51 2.98 -1.35
C PHE A 143 -9.22 2.71 -2.82
N THR A 144 -7.93 2.53 -3.09
CA THR A 144 -7.40 2.09 -4.37
C THR A 144 -6.43 0.96 -4.13
N ASN A 145 -6.47 -0.02 -5.02
CA ASN A 145 -5.53 -1.13 -5.02
C ASN A 145 -4.19 -0.65 -5.58
N ILE A 146 -3.12 -0.89 -4.83
CA ILE A 146 -1.75 -0.57 -5.26
C ILE A 146 -0.89 -1.81 -5.45
N THR A 147 -1.49 -3.01 -5.36
CA THR A 147 -0.75 -4.28 -5.42
C THR A 147 0.03 -4.38 -6.73
N SER A 148 1.36 -4.37 -6.64
CA SER A 148 2.30 -4.64 -7.74
C SER A 148 2.91 -6.05 -7.65
N ALA A 149 2.94 -6.65 -6.45
CA ALA A 149 3.34 -8.04 -6.25
C ALA A 149 2.73 -8.64 -4.97
N VAL A 150 2.60 -9.97 -4.96
CA VAL A 150 2.30 -10.78 -3.77
C VAL A 150 3.25 -11.98 -3.77
N VAL A 151 4.24 -12.00 -2.88
CA VAL A 151 5.32 -12.99 -2.91
C VAL A 151 5.33 -13.88 -1.66
N ALA A 152 6.00 -15.03 -1.78
CA ALA A 152 6.08 -16.02 -0.71
C ALA A 152 7.02 -15.59 0.42
N GLY A 153 6.67 -16.00 1.65
CA GLY A 153 7.46 -15.81 2.86
C GLY A 153 6.77 -14.84 3.83
N SER A 154 5.67 -15.29 4.45
CA SER A 154 4.62 -14.42 5.03
C SER A 154 3.95 -13.58 3.91
N ILE A 155 2.68 -13.18 4.01
CA ILE A 155 2.07 -12.44 2.87
C ILE A 155 2.78 -11.10 2.75
N ARG A 156 3.65 -11.00 1.74
CA ARG A 156 4.36 -9.78 1.38
C ARG A 156 3.71 -9.16 0.17
N SER A 157 2.91 -8.13 0.41
CA SER A 157 2.27 -7.35 -0.64
C SER A 157 3.02 -6.05 -0.86
N ARG A 158 3.32 -5.77 -2.13
CA ARG A 158 4.04 -4.56 -2.55
C ARG A 158 3.12 -3.64 -3.33
N GLY A 159 3.40 -2.35 -3.25
CA GLY A 159 2.74 -1.36 -4.09
C GLY A 159 3.54 -0.08 -4.22
N ASN A 160 3.05 0.80 -5.10
CA ASN A 160 3.75 2.03 -5.47
C ASN A 160 2.78 3.20 -5.34
N SER A 161 3.26 4.37 -4.91
CA SER A 161 2.43 5.58 -4.78
C SER A 161 3.22 6.87 -4.95
N GLY A 162 2.54 7.96 -5.30
CA GLY A 162 3.06 9.33 -5.20
C GLY A 162 2.58 10.08 -3.95
N ARG A 163 1.90 9.41 -3.00
CA ARG A 163 1.40 10.05 -1.76
C ARG A 163 1.19 9.04 -0.63
N PHE A 164 1.21 9.50 0.61
CA PHE A 164 0.88 8.70 1.80
C PHE A 164 -0.56 8.87 2.25
N SER A 165 -1.05 7.88 3.02
CA SER A 165 -2.19 7.99 3.94
C SER A 165 -2.40 6.66 4.70
N GLU A 166 -3.58 6.04 4.69
CA GLU A 166 -3.91 4.78 5.36
C GLU A 166 -3.74 3.59 4.41
N PHE A 167 -3.18 2.50 4.93
CA PHE A 167 -2.89 1.24 4.25
C PHE A 167 -3.53 0.09 5.00
N VAL A 168 -4.16 -0.81 4.26
CA VAL A 168 -4.73 -2.06 4.78
C VAL A 168 -4.49 -3.20 3.79
N MET A 169 -4.46 -4.41 4.32
CA MET A 169 -4.51 -5.62 3.50
C MET A 169 -5.94 -6.15 3.45
N VAL A 170 -6.44 -6.44 2.25
CA VAL A 170 -7.79 -6.99 2.07
C VAL A 170 -7.75 -8.31 1.33
N GLU A 171 -8.73 -9.16 1.57
CA GLU A 171 -8.96 -10.37 0.79
C GLU A 171 -9.94 -10.07 -0.35
N ASP A 172 -9.50 -10.23 -1.60
CA ASP A 172 -10.33 -10.15 -2.80
C ASP A 172 -10.81 -11.56 -3.20
N GLN A 173 -12.07 -11.87 -2.92
CA GLN A 173 -12.64 -13.21 -3.13
C GLN A 173 -12.98 -13.52 -4.58
N LEU A 174 -13.34 -12.49 -5.36
CA LEU A 174 -13.78 -12.68 -6.73
C LEU A 174 -12.57 -12.81 -7.67
N GLN A 175 -11.53 -11.99 -7.43
CA GLN A 175 -10.35 -11.92 -8.28
C GLN A 175 -10.69 -11.74 -9.77
N ASP A 176 -11.66 -10.86 -10.08
CA ASP A 176 -12.02 -10.50 -11.47
C ASP A 176 -10.95 -9.61 -12.09
N HIS A 177 -9.81 -10.21 -12.45
CA HIS A 177 -8.67 -9.47 -13.00
C HIS A 177 -9.03 -8.74 -14.30
N ALA A 178 -9.94 -9.28 -15.13
CA ALA A 178 -10.33 -8.63 -16.39
C ALA A 178 -11.14 -7.35 -16.15
N GLY A 179 -12.11 -7.40 -15.24
CA GLY A 179 -12.85 -6.21 -14.79
C GLY A 179 -11.92 -5.20 -14.10
N GLN A 180 -11.01 -5.68 -13.26
CA GLN A 180 -10.04 -4.84 -12.55
C GLN A 180 -9.06 -4.14 -13.52
N VAL A 181 -8.57 -4.81 -14.58
CA VAL A 181 -7.75 -4.15 -15.62
C VAL A 181 -8.53 -3.04 -16.32
N THR A 182 -9.79 -3.28 -16.66
CA THR A 182 -10.64 -2.27 -17.32
C THR A 182 -10.84 -1.04 -16.42
N ALA A 183 -11.10 -1.26 -15.12
CA ALA A 183 -11.21 -0.19 -14.14
C ALA A 183 -9.88 0.55 -13.95
N ALA A 184 -8.76 -0.16 -13.86
CA ALA A 184 -7.45 0.42 -13.67
C ALA A 184 -6.98 1.25 -14.89
N PHE A 185 -7.28 0.82 -16.12
CA PHE A 185 -7.06 1.67 -17.31
C PHE A 185 -7.89 2.95 -17.25
N THR A 186 -9.15 2.88 -16.79
CA THR A 186 -9.99 4.08 -16.64
C THR A 186 -9.41 5.05 -15.61
N GLN A 187 -8.84 4.53 -14.53
CA GLN A 187 -8.15 5.34 -13.52
C GLN A 187 -6.86 5.96 -14.05
N LEU A 188 -6.08 5.21 -14.85
CA LEU A 188 -4.89 5.72 -15.52
C LEU A 188 -5.25 6.83 -16.52
N ASP A 189 -6.27 6.61 -17.37
CA ASP A 189 -6.79 7.61 -18.32
C ASP A 189 -7.18 8.92 -17.58
N ALA A 190 -7.77 8.82 -16.39
CA ALA A 190 -8.12 9.98 -15.58
C ALA A 190 -6.90 10.75 -15.02
N LEU A 191 -5.83 10.04 -14.64
CA LEU A 191 -4.58 10.68 -14.23
C LEU A 191 -3.89 11.39 -15.41
N LEU A 192 -3.85 10.73 -16.58
CA LEU A 192 -3.26 11.29 -17.80
C LEU A 192 -4.05 12.50 -18.31
N ALA A 193 -5.33 12.60 -17.95
CA ALA A 193 -6.15 13.77 -18.26
C ALA A 193 -5.82 15.03 -17.43
N ASP A 194 -5.05 14.92 -16.34
CA ASP A 194 -4.77 16.04 -15.42
C ASP A 194 -4.09 17.21 -16.15
N SER A 195 -4.65 18.41 -15.96
CA SER A 195 -4.22 19.65 -16.63
C SER A 195 -2.81 20.12 -16.27
N ARG A 196 -2.20 19.56 -15.22
CA ARG A 196 -0.82 19.88 -14.81
C ARG A 196 0.23 19.15 -15.63
N LEU A 197 -0.15 18.13 -16.41
CA LEU A 197 0.74 17.49 -17.37
C LEU A 197 0.98 18.44 -18.56
N ALA A 198 2.24 18.61 -18.93
CA ALA A 198 2.59 19.32 -20.15
C ALA A 198 2.02 18.58 -21.38
N SER A 199 1.67 19.33 -22.43
CA SER A 199 0.99 18.78 -23.61
C SER A 199 1.78 17.69 -24.33
N THR A 200 3.10 17.77 -24.33
CA THR A 200 3.99 16.74 -24.89
C THR A 200 4.01 15.48 -24.03
N ALA A 201 4.15 15.61 -22.71
CA ALA A 201 4.11 14.46 -21.80
C ALA A 201 2.76 13.74 -21.88
N LYS A 202 1.66 14.51 -21.87
CA LYS A 202 0.31 13.96 -22.02
C LYS A 202 0.16 13.15 -23.31
N GLN A 203 0.56 13.68 -24.46
CA GLN A 203 0.47 12.97 -25.74
C GLN A 203 1.27 11.67 -25.76
N THR A 204 2.49 11.69 -25.23
CA THR A 204 3.34 10.49 -25.15
C THR A 204 2.68 9.42 -24.28
N LEU A 205 2.33 9.76 -23.04
CA LEU A 205 1.81 8.80 -22.07
C LEU A 205 0.41 8.28 -22.46
N GLU A 206 -0.45 9.11 -23.04
CA GLU A 206 -1.76 8.68 -23.58
C GLU A 206 -1.59 7.70 -24.76
N ALA A 207 -0.57 7.89 -25.60
CA ALA A 207 -0.28 6.96 -26.71
C ALA A 207 0.20 5.59 -26.21
N ASP A 208 1.06 5.57 -25.18
CA ASP A 208 1.53 4.33 -24.57
C ASP A 208 0.37 3.58 -23.89
N ALA A 209 -0.43 4.29 -23.10
CA ALA A 209 -1.61 3.73 -22.43
C ALA A 209 -2.63 3.19 -23.44
N ALA A 210 -2.90 3.91 -24.53
CA ALA A 210 -3.80 3.47 -25.59
C ALA A 210 -3.29 2.21 -26.29
N THR A 211 -1.97 2.11 -26.52
CA THR A 211 -1.36 0.94 -27.15
C THR A 211 -1.41 -0.28 -26.22
N SER A 212 -1.16 -0.09 -24.92
CA SER A 212 -1.33 -1.13 -23.90
C SER A 212 -2.78 -1.64 -23.86
N LYS A 213 -3.75 -0.72 -23.82
CA LYS A 213 -5.19 -1.03 -23.80
C LYS A 213 -5.65 -1.78 -25.06
N ALA A 214 -5.09 -1.43 -26.22
CA ALA A 214 -5.34 -2.15 -27.47
C ALA A 214 -4.80 -3.60 -27.42
N ALA A 215 -3.58 -3.80 -26.90
CA ALA A 215 -3.01 -5.14 -26.71
C ALA A 215 -3.83 -5.99 -25.71
N PHE A 216 -4.25 -5.39 -24.59
CA PHE A 216 -5.17 -6.04 -23.64
C PHE A 216 -6.48 -6.49 -24.31
N THR A 217 -7.09 -5.61 -25.12
CA THR A 217 -8.32 -5.93 -25.87
C THR A 217 -8.11 -7.06 -26.88
N ALA A 218 -6.90 -7.20 -27.43
CA ALA A 218 -6.53 -8.30 -28.32
C ALA A 218 -6.18 -9.60 -27.58
N GLY A 219 -6.17 -9.61 -26.24
CA GLY A 219 -5.76 -10.75 -25.42
C GLY A 219 -4.24 -10.96 -25.35
N ASP A 220 -3.45 -9.99 -25.80
CA ASP A 220 -1.98 -10.03 -25.73
C ASP A 220 -1.50 -9.32 -24.45
N PHE A 221 -1.57 -10.04 -23.33
CA PHE A 221 -1.23 -9.49 -22.01
C PHE A 221 0.26 -9.17 -21.87
N ALA A 222 1.13 -9.95 -22.52
CA ALA A 222 2.57 -9.70 -22.51
C ALA A 222 2.92 -8.42 -23.25
N ALA A 223 2.31 -8.18 -24.43
CA ALA A 223 2.48 -6.90 -25.13
C ALA A 223 1.86 -5.74 -24.34
N ALA A 224 0.71 -5.93 -23.70
CA ALA A 224 0.11 -4.90 -22.86
C ALA A 224 1.02 -4.50 -21.69
N GLU A 225 1.65 -5.48 -21.04
CA GLU A 225 2.61 -5.25 -19.95
C GLU A 225 3.85 -4.49 -20.45
N ALA A 226 4.42 -4.91 -21.59
CA ALA A 226 5.59 -4.24 -22.17
C ALA A 226 5.32 -2.77 -22.49
N ARG A 227 4.11 -2.42 -22.94
CA ARG A 227 3.71 -1.03 -23.18
C ARG A 227 3.55 -0.21 -21.90
N LEU A 228 3.15 -0.84 -20.79
CA LEU A 228 3.13 -0.15 -19.50
C LEU A 228 4.54 0.09 -18.97
N LEU A 229 5.49 -0.80 -19.25
CA LEU A 229 6.91 -0.57 -18.94
C LEU A 229 7.48 0.60 -19.74
N GLU A 230 7.17 0.70 -21.04
CA GLU A 230 7.55 1.87 -21.85
C GLU A 230 6.94 3.18 -21.29
N LEU A 231 5.68 3.11 -20.83
CA LEU A 231 5.01 4.25 -20.17
C LEU A 231 5.74 4.67 -18.89
N THR A 232 6.15 3.73 -18.03
CA THR A 232 6.90 4.05 -16.80
C THR A 232 8.30 4.59 -17.10
N ASP A 233 8.99 4.05 -18.11
CA ASP A 233 10.27 4.60 -18.58
C ASP A 233 10.12 6.05 -19.08
N HIS A 234 9.05 6.35 -19.82
CA HIS A 234 8.75 7.72 -20.24
C HIS A 234 8.40 8.64 -19.06
N CYS A 235 7.72 8.14 -18.01
CA CYS A 235 7.47 8.91 -16.80
C CYS A 235 8.78 9.36 -16.14
N GLY A 236 9.75 8.45 -15.99
CA GLY A 236 11.06 8.77 -15.42
C GLY A 236 11.85 9.81 -16.23
N VAL A 237 11.70 9.83 -17.56
CA VAL A 237 12.34 10.84 -18.43
C VAL A 237 11.62 12.20 -18.36
N LEU A 238 10.29 12.21 -18.22
CA LEU A 238 9.46 13.41 -18.27
C LEU A 238 9.25 14.08 -16.89
N GLY A 239 9.61 13.38 -15.82
CA GLY A 239 9.49 13.80 -14.43
C GLY A 239 10.08 15.19 -14.14
N GLY A 240 9.40 15.93 -13.28
CA GLY A 240 9.77 17.27 -12.79
C GLY A 240 9.44 18.40 -13.75
N THR A 241 9.91 18.34 -15.00
CA THR A 241 9.76 19.46 -15.96
C THR A 241 8.44 19.43 -16.72
N ALA A 242 7.99 18.25 -17.15
CA ALA A 242 6.78 18.06 -17.95
C ALA A 242 5.68 17.30 -17.21
N LEU A 243 6.05 16.60 -16.14
CA LEU A 243 5.18 15.79 -15.30
C LEU A 243 5.52 16.05 -13.82
N PRO A 244 4.60 16.61 -13.01
CA PRO A 244 4.87 16.85 -11.59
C PRO A 244 5.29 15.55 -10.87
N ASN A 245 6.51 15.50 -10.35
CA ASN A 245 7.08 14.29 -9.76
C ASN A 245 7.47 14.45 -8.28
N ARG A 246 6.99 15.50 -7.60
CA ARG A 246 7.40 15.79 -6.22
C ARG A 246 6.21 15.92 -5.30
N TRP A 247 6.28 15.21 -4.18
CA TRP A 247 5.32 15.31 -3.09
C TRP A 247 5.96 15.99 -1.87
N ARG A 248 5.16 16.71 -1.08
CA ARG A 248 5.63 17.33 0.17
C ARG A 248 4.59 17.19 1.28
N ALA A 249 5.06 16.98 2.51
CA ALA A 249 4.22 16.90 3.71
C ALA A 249 3.35 18.13 3.93
N ALA A 250 3.79 19.31 3.46
CA ALA A 250 3.01 20.54 3.47
C ALA A 250 1.72 20.48 2.62
N ARG A 251 1.53 19.41 1.83
CA ARG A 251 0.38 19.19 0.93
C ARG A 251 0.21 20.28 -0.13
N ASP A 252 1.32 20.93 -0.51
CA ASP A 252 1.37 22.00 -1.52
C ASP A 252 1.87 21.51 -2.89
N LEU A 253 2.45 20.31 -2.95
CA LEU A 253 2.87 19.65 -4.17
C LEU A 253 2.34 18.22 -4.22
N ASP A 254 1.87 17.82 -5.41
CA ASP A 254 1.45 16.47 -5.72
C ASP A 254 2.44 15.81 -6.68
N ASN A 255 2.73 14.54 -6.40
CA ASN A 255 3.52 13.69 -7.26
C ASN A 255 2.60 12.87 -8.18
N LEU A 256 2.29 13.45 -9.34
CA LEU A 256 1.48 12.78 -10.37
C LEU A 256 2.24 11.67 -11.05
N GLU A 257 3.55 11.86 -11.26
CA GLU A 257 4.46 10.85 -11.79
C GLU A 257 4.35 9.55 -11.00
N GLY A 258 4.58 9.60 -9.69
CA GLY A 258 4.56 8.41 -8.85
C GLY A 258 3.17 7.75 -8.73
N GLU A 259 2.08 8.51 -8.90
CA GLU A 259 0.74 7.91 -9.01
C GLU A 259 0.51 7.24 -10.37
N ILE A 260 1.02 7.79 -11.47
CA ILE A 260 0.93 7.17 -12.80
C ILE A 260 1.77 5.90 -12.84
N VAL A 261 3.01 5.93 -12.34
CA VAL A 261 3.87 4.76 -12.21
C VAL A 261 3.20 3.72 -11.34
N GLY A 262 2.69 4.09 -10.16
CA GLY A 262 2.04 3.12 -9.28
C GLY A 262 0.78 2.48 -9.86
N ARG A 263 -0.02 3.21 -10.64
CA ARG A 263 -1.16 2.62 -11.37
C ARG A 263 -0.71 1.70 -12.49
N SER A 264 0.36 2.05 -13.19
CA SER A 264 0.92 1.23 -14.26
C SER A 264 1.49 -0.08 -13.71
N GLU A 265 2.20 -0.06 -12.59
CA GLU A 265 2.69 -1.28 -11.93
C GLU A 265 1.55 -2.17 -11.41
N HIS A 266 0.48 -1.58 -10.88
CA HIS A 266 -0.72 -2.34 -10.53
C HIS A 266 -1.39 -2.98 -11.75
N LEU A 267 -1.51 -2.24 -12.86
CA LEU A 267 -2.01 -2.79 -14.13
C LEU A 267 -1.14 -3.96 -14.62
N ARG A 268 0.19 -3.83 -14.55
CA ARG A 268 1.12 -4.90 -14.91
C ARG A 268 0.91 -6.14 -14.05
N PHE A 269 0.73 -5.99 -12.73
CA PHE A 269 0.36 -7.09 -11.85
C PHE A 269 -0.91 -7.81 -12.33
N LEU A 270 -1.98 -7.07 -12.61
CA LEU A 270 -3.24 -7.65 -13.07
C LEU A 270 -3.12 -8.34 -14.44
N LEU A 271 -2.38 -7.76 -15.39
CA LEU A 271 -2.10 -8.37 -16.69
C LEU A 271 -1.29 -9.65 -16.53
N GLY A 272 -0.31 -9.66 -15.62
CA GLY A 272 0.42 -10.86 -15.22
C GLY A 272 -0.54 -11.94 -14.71
N ARG A 273 -1.50 -11.60 -13.85
CA ARG A 273 -2.54 -12.54 -13.37
C ARG A 273 -3.34 -13.16 -14.51
N LEU A 274 -3.81 -12.33 -15.44
CA LEU A 274 -4.52 -12.80 -16.64
C LEU A 274 -3.64 -13.67 -17.56
N GLY A 275 -2.33 -13.40 -17.60
CA GLY A 275 -1.32 -14.21 -18.27
C GLY A 275 -0.93 -15.49 -17.52
N GLY A 276 -1.47 -15.74 -16.32
CA GLY A 276 -1.20 -16.93 -15.51
C GLY A 276 -0.05 -16.80 -14.51
N ALA A 277 0.44 -15.58 -14.24
CA ALA A 277 1.46 -15.33 -13.22
C ALA A 277 0.87 -15.42 -11.79
N PRO A 278 1.63 -16.00 -10.84
CA PRO A 278 1.18 -16.26 -9.47
C PRO A 278 1.20 -15.06 -8.54
#